data_AF-A0A935CM22-F1
#
_entry.id   AF-A0A935CM22-F1
#
_cell.length_a   1.000
_cell.length_b   1.000
_cell.length_c   1.000
_cell.angle_alpha   90.00
_cell.angle_beta   90.00
_cell.angle_gamma   90.00
#
_symmetry.space_group_name_H-M   'P 1'
#
loop_
_entity.id
_entity.type
_entity.pdbx_description
1 polymer ?
#
loop_
_entity_poly.entity_id
_entity_poly.type
_entity_poly.pdbx_seq_one_letter_code
_entity_poly.pdbx_strand_id
1 'polypeptide(L)'
;MPSSSVTPIWQRFGAGLLAGFALVGAFLCLLAFLFVRPELDVRPGPAWTPPAVVAAAAATLPPPAVQGAEQGLAVGRSAQVIAAAAVNLRRTPGYLNKPAGDILGTVPRDATVDIIGGPQTADNLIWWQVRVSAGREGWMAETRASGDLLLQPAP
;
A
#
# COMPACT_ATOMS: atom_id res chain seq x y z
N MET A 1 49.69 56.90 -38.52
CA MET A 1 49.00 55.63 -38.80
C MET A 1 47.81 55.55 -37.86
N PRO A 2 46.57 55.40 -38.38
CA PRO A 2 45.35 55.54 -37.59
C PRO A 2 45.07 54.28 -36.76
N SER A 3 44.70 54.47 -35.50
CA SER A 3 44.29 53.40 -34.58
C SER A 3 42.88 52.93 -34.92
N SER A 4 42.75 51.73 -35.48
CA SER A 4 41.47 51.08 -35.74
C SER A 4 40.87 50.56 -34.43
N SER A 5 39.80 51.20 -33.95
CA SER A 5 38.97 50.68 -32.87
C SER A 5 38.07 49.56 -33.38
N VAL A 6 38.44 48.31 -33.12
CA VAL A 6 37.60 47.13 -33.35
C VAL A 6 36.54 47.08 -32.24
N THR A 7 35.27 47.28 -32.61
CA THR A 7 34.16 47.11 -31.68
C THR A 7 33.90 45.61 -31.44
N PRO A 8 33.84 45.15 -30.18
CA PRO A 8 33.62 43.74 -29.87
C PRO A 8 32.19 43.31 -30.25
N ILE A 9 32.10 42.19 -30.97
CA ILE A 9 30.87 41.61 -31.55
C ILE A 9 29.79 41.27 -30.51
N TRP A 10 30.15 41.24 -29.23
CA TRP A 10 29.26 40.97 -28.09
C TRP A 10 28.24 42.08 -27.80
N GLN A 11 28.38 43.29 -28.37
CA GLN A 11 27.38 44.35 -28.25
C GLN A 11 26.08 44.10 -29.05
N ARG A 12 25.99 43.05 -29.87
CA ARG A 12 24.79 42.77 -30.69
C ARG A 12 23.84 41.69 -30.13
N PHE A 13 24.19 41.06 -29.01
CA PHE A 13 23.39 39.98 -28.41
C PHE A 13 22.93 40.28 -26.98
N GLY A 14 22.81 41.57 -26.62
CA GLY A 14 22.23 42.01 -25.35
C GLY A 14 20.70 42.01 -25.40
N ALA A 15 20.09 41.41 -24.37
CA ALA A 15 18.66 41.45 -24.00
C ALA A 15 17.67 40.52 -24.73
N GLY A 16 17.85 40.15 -26.00
CA GLY A 16 16.84 39.38 -26.74
C GLY A 16 16.63 37.92 -26.30
N LEU A 17 17.69 37.22 -25.89
CA LEU A 17 17.66 35.78 -25.60
C LEU A 17 17.03 35.45 -24.24
N LEU A 18 17.20 36.33 -23.24
CA LEU A 18 16.66 36.15 -21.89
C LEU A 18 15.15 36.41 -21.84
N ALA A 19 14.66 37.38 -22.63
CA ALA A 19 13.23 37.66 -22.74
C ALA A 19 12.47 36.50 -23.41
N GLY A 20 13.09 35.82 -24.38
CA GLY A 20 12.52 34.63 -25.03
C GLY A 20 12.34 33.44 -24.09
N PHE A 21 13.32 33.14 -23.24
CA PHE A 21 13.22 32.05 -22.26
C PHE A 21 12.16 32.30 -21.18
N ALA A 22 12.01 33.54 -20.74
CA ALA A 22 10.98 33.91 -19.76
C ALA A 22 9.55 33.75 -20.34
N LEU A 23 9.35 34.11 -21.61
CA LEU A 23 8.06 33.94 -22.28
C LEU A 23 7.71 32.46 -22.53
N VAL A 24 8.69 31.63 -22.92
CA VAL A 24 8.48 30.18 -23.12
C VAL A 24 8.20 29.46 -21.79
N GLY A 25 8.90 29.84 -20.70
CA GLY A 25 8.65 29.30 -19.36
C GLY A 25 7.27 29.67 -18.80
N ALA A 26 6.86 30.93 -18.97
CA ALA A 26 5.53 31.38 -18.56
C ALA A 26 4.41 30.72 -19.40
N PHE A 27 4.64 30.51 -20.69
CA PHE A 27 3.69 29.83 -21.59
C PHE A 27 3.53 28.34 -21.27
N LEU A 28 4.63 27.63 -20.96
CA LEU A 28 4.58 26.23 -20.50
C LEU A 28 3.89 26.10 -19.12
N CYS A 29 4.08 27.06 -18.23
CA CYS A 29 3.41 27.08 -16.92
C CYS A 29 1.90 27.32 -17.07
N LEU A 30 1.49 28.25 -17.94
CA LEU A 30 0.08 28.56 -18.18
C LEU A 30 -0.66 27.41 -18.91
N LEU A 31 0.03 26.66 -19.79
CA LEU A 31 -0.49 25.42 -20.37
C LEU A 31 -0.67 24.30 -19.33
N ALA A 32 0.24 24.16 -18.37
CA ALA A 32 0.08 23.18 -17.29
C ALA A 32 -1.14 23.48 -16.40
N PHE A 33 -1.41 24.76 -16.12
CA PHE A 33 -2.59 25.18 -15.35
C PHE A 33 -3.92 25.09 -16.11
N LEU A 34 -3.91 25.21 -17.45
CA LEU A 34 -5.12 25.02 -18.26
C LEU A 34 -5.44 23.54 -18.56
N PHE A 35 -4.46 22.64 -18.48
CA PHE A 35 -4.65 21.20 -18.70
C PHE A 35 -4.87 20.41 -17.41
N VAL A 36 -4.36 20.88 -16.26
CA VAL A 36 -4.69 20.31 -14.94
C VAL A 36 -5.96 20.97 -14.45
N ARG A 37 -7.10 20.39 -14.82
CA ARG A 37 -8.38 20.71 -14.19
C ARG A 37 -8.34 20.21 -12.73
N PRO A 38 -8.40 21.07 -11.70
CA PRO A 38 -8.56 20.62 -10.32
C PRO A 38 -10.05 20.38 -10.03
N GLU A 39 -10.73 19.68 -10.94
CA GLU A 39 -12.07 19.16 -10.71
C GLU A 39 -11.90 17.69 -10.34
N LEU A 40 -11.46 17.42 -9.11
CA LEU A 40 -11.92 16.21 -8.43
C LEU A 40 -13.42 16.41 -8.16
N ASP A 41 -14.22 16.30 -9.21
CA ASP A 41 -15.65 16.10 -9.12
C ASP A 41 -15.82 14.70 -8.53
N VAL A 42 -15.74 14.61 -7.20
CA VAL A 42 -16.21 13.44 -6.45
C VAL A 42 -17.72 13.45 -6.59
N ARG A 43 -18.21 13.06 -7.77
CA ARG A 43 -19.58 12.62 -7.91
C ARG A 43 -19.71 11.41 -7.00
N PRO A 44 -20.69 11.35 -6.09
CA PRO A 44 -21.19 10.07 -5.65
C PRO A 44 -21.71 9.37 -6.92
N GLY A 45 -20.86 8.54 -7.52
CA GLY A 45 -21.34 7.52 -8.45
C GLY A 45 -22.37 6.66 -7.73
N PRO A 46 -23.26 5.96 -8.44
CA PRO A 46 -24.11 4.97 -7.80
C PRO A 46 -23.24 4.11 -6.88
N ALA A 47 -23.61 4.04 -5.60
CA ALA A 47 -22.89 3.25 -4.61
C ALA A 47 -22.62 1.90 -5.26
N TRP A 48 -21.35 1.51 -5.37
CA TRP A 48 -21.00 0.20 -5.85
C TRP A 48 -21.76 -0.81 -4.97
N THR A 49 -22.81 -1.40 -5.51
CA THR A 49 -23.32 -2.65 -4.98
C THR A 49 -22.23 -3.66 -5.34
N PRO A 50 -21.50 -4.23 -4.36
CA PRO A 50 -20.54 -5.26 -4.69
C PRO A 50 -21.28 -6.34 -5.49
N PRO A 51 -20.75 -6.81 -6.63
CA PRO A 51 -21.35 -7.92 -7.34
C PRO A 51 -21.47 -9.05 -6.33
N ALA A 52 -22.66 -9.65 -6.24
CA ALA A 52 -22.83 -10.89 -5.50
C ALA A 52 -21.66 -11.79 -5.88
N VAL A 53 -20.91 -12.27 -4.88
CA VAL A 53 -19.73 -13.13 -5.05
C VAL A 53 -20.16 -14.34 -5.89
N VAL A 54 -20.01 -14.22 -7.21
CA VAL A 54 -19.98 -15.37 -8.09
C VAL A 54 -18.60 -15.94 -7.83
N ALA A 55 -18.56 -17.04 -7.07
CA ALA A 55 -17.37 -17.85 -6.87
C ALA A 55 -16.85 -18.28 -8.25
N ALA A 56 -15.98 -17.46 -8.84
CA ALA A 56 -15.36 -17.72 -10.11
C ALA A 56 -14.24 -18.73 -9.85
N ALA A 57 -14.51 -19.98 -10.23
CA ALA A 57 -13.55 -21.06 -10.28
C ALA A 57 -12.35 -20.66 -11.16
N ALA A 58 -11.19 -20.47 -10.51
CA ALA A 58 -9.88 -20.56 -11.13
C ALA A 58 -9.07 -21.55 -10.29
N ALA A 59 -9.33 -22.84 -10.48
CA ALA A 59 -8.59 -23.90 -9.83
C ALA A 59 -7.25 -24.11 -10.53
N THR A 60 -6.17 -23.68 -9.88
CA THR A 60 -4.94 -24.48 -9.77
C THR A 60 -4.29 -24.32 -8.38
N LEU A 61 -4.71 -23.36 -7.55
CA LEU A 61 -4.49 -23.36 -6.09
C LEU A 61 -5.82 -23.03 -5.40
N PRO A 62 -6.17 -23.67 -4.26
CA PRO A 62 -7.37 -23.30 -3.52
C PRO A 62 -7.35 -21.80 -3.19
N PRO A 63 -8.50 -21.08 -3.27
CA PRO A 63 -8.56 -19.67 -2.94
C PRO A 63 -7.95 -19.42 -1.55
N PRO A 64 -7.21 -18.32 -1.31
CA PRO A 64 -6.55 -18.08 -0.03
C PRO A 64 -7.49 -18.10 1.19
N ALA A 65 -8.76 -17.75 1.00
CA ALA A 65 -9.77 -17.86 2.05
C ALA A 65 -10.09 -19.32 2.43
N VAL A 66 -10.03 -20.24 1.46
CA VAL A 66 -10.22 -21.68 1.68
C VAL A 66 -8.98 -22.28 2.33
N GLN A 67 -7.78 -21.84 1.93
CA GLN A 67 -6.51 -22.30 2.50
C GLN A 67 -6.44 -22.05 4.02
N GLY A 68 -6.78 -20.84 4.48
CA GLY A 68 -6.76 -20.56 5.92
C GLY A 68 -7.83 -21.33 6.70
N ALA A 69 -8.99 -21.57 6.07
CA ALA A 69 -10.04 -22.42 6.65
C ALA A 69 -9.61 -23.91 6.70
N GLU A 70 -8.86 -24.40 5.72
CA GLU A 70 -8.27 -25.74 5.71
C GLU A 70 -7.22 -25.92 6.79
N GLN A 71 -6.48 -24.86 7.15
CA GLN A 71 -5.61 -24.85 8.32
C GLN A 71 -6.39 -24.84 9.65
N GLY A 72 -7.72 -24.88 9.62
CA GLY A 72 -8.59 -24.90 10.79
C GLY A 72 -8.75 -23.54 11.48
N LEU A 73 -8.22 -22.46 10.89
CA LEU A 73 -8.41 -21.10 11.39
C LEU A 73 -9.79 -20.62 10.95
N ALA A 74 -10.57 -20.13 11.91
CA ALA A 74 -11.91 -19.63 11.68
C ALA A 74 -12.28 -18.54 12.66
N VAL A 75 -13.09 -17.57 12.20
CA VAL A 75 -13.63 -16.53 13.05
C VAL A 75 -14.42 -17.14 14.20
N GLY A 76 -14.21 -16.63 15.43
CA GLY A 76 -14.79 -17.16 16.66
C GLY A 76 -14.01 -18.31 17.29
N ARG A 77 -12.90 -18.75 16.69
CA ARG A 77 -11.95 -19.71 17.28
C ARG A 77 -10.69 -18.98 17.74
N SER A 78 -9.89 -19.64 18.55
CA SER A 78 -8.58 -19.14 18.95
C SER A 78 -7.49 -19.77 18.09
N ALA A 79 -6.42 -19.01 17.87
CA ALA A 79 -5.20 -19.42 17.19
C ALA A 79 -4.02 -19.34 18.16
N GLN A 80 -3.01 -20.18 17.95
CA GLN A 80 -1.74 -20.13 18.65
C GLN A 80 -0.64 -19.66 17.70
N VAL A 81 0.22 -18.76 18.19
CA VAL A 81 1.42 -18.32 17.49
C VAL A 81 2.51 -19.39 17.63
N ILE A 82 2.90 -20.04 16.53
CA ILE A 82 3.90 -21.12 16.57
C ILE A 82 5.29 -20.72 16.07
N ALA A 83 5.37 -19.57 15.42
CA ALA A 83 6.60 -19.07 14.85
C ALA A 83 7.70 -18.93 15.90
N ALA A 84 8.93 -19.35 15.55
CA ALA A 84 10.08 -19.25 16.45
C ALA A 84 10.39 -17.80 16.87
N ALA A 85 10.10 -16.84 15.99
CA ALA A 85 10.20 -15.41 16.27
C ALA A 85 8.81 -14.79 16.46
N ALA A 86 8.73 -13.75 17.29
CA ALA A 86 7.49 -13.01 17.53
C ALA A 86 6.86 -12.48 16.22
N VAL A 87 5.55 -12.55 16.13
CA VAL A 87 4.78 -12.18 14.94
C VAL A 87 4.20 -10.78 15.09
N ASN A 88 4.31 -9.96 14.06
CA ASN A 88 3.80 -8.59 14.08
C ASN A 88 2.27 -8.57 14.12
N LEU A 89 1.72 -7.82 15.08
CA LEU A 89 0.32 -7.42 15.10
C LEU A 89 0.20 -6.09 14.35
N ARG A 90 -0.56 -6.07 13.25
CA ARG A 90 -0.66 -4.90 12.37
C ARG A 90 -2.02 -4.21 12.45
N ARG A 91 -2.07 -2.94 12.09
CA ARG A 91 -3.33 -2.17 12.04
C ARG A 91 -4.19 -2.57 10.85
N THR A 92 -3.54 -2.90 9.73
CA THR A 92 -4.19 -3.27 8.48
C THR A 92 -3.49 -4.50 7.88
N PRO A 93 -4.20 -5.35 7.10
CA PRO A 93 -3.57 -6.50 6.46
C PRO A 93 -2.52 -6.04 5.45
N GLY A 94 -1.49 -6.85 5.24
CA GLY A 94 -0.35 -6.56 4.36
C GLY A 94 0.86 -5.99 5.09
N TYR A 95 2.02 -6.12 4.45
CA TYR A 95 3.32 -5.63 4.90
C TYR A 95 4.02 -4.70 3.89
N LEU A 96 3.56 -4.61 2.64
CA LEU A 96 4.13 -3.72 1.62
C LEU A 96 3.52 -2.32 1.70
N ASN A 97 4.35 -1.30 1.45
CA ASN A 97 3.95 0.13 1.39
C ASN A 97 3.17 0.63 2.63
N LYS A 98 3.51 0.14 3.82
CA LYS A 98 2.83 0.49 5.08
C LYS A 98 3.47 1.71 5.76
N PRO A 99 2.70 2.57 6.45
CA PRO A 99 3.27 3.62 7.28
C PRO A 99 4.02 3.03 8.48
N ALA A 100 4.95 3.80 9.06
CA ALA A 100 5.78 3.36 10.19
C ALA A 100 4.97 2.93 11.44
N GLY A 101 3.73 3.41 11.59
CA GLY A 101 2.82 3.09 12.71
C GLY A 101 1.82 1.96 12.42
N ASP A 102 2.03 1.16 11.36
CA ASP A 102 1.16 0.02 11.05
C ASP A 102 1.42 -1.17 12.00
N ILE A 103 2.64 -1.36 12.50
CA ILE A 103 2.94 -2.40 13.49
C ILE A 103 2.51 -1.89 14.87
N LEU A 104 1.47 -2.51 15.44
CA LEU A 104 0.90 -2.19 16.75
C LEU A 104 1.67 -2.87 17.89
N GLY A 105 2.50 -3.86 17.57
CA GLY A 105 3.30 -4.63 18.51
C GLY A 105 3.67 -5.99 17.91
N THR A 106 4.27 -6.83 18.75
CA THR A 106 4.60 -8.20 18.43
C THR A 106 3.94 -9.15 19.42
N VAL A 107 3.57 -10.33 18.94
CA VAL A 107 2.99 -11.40 19.74
C VAL A 107 4.03 -12.53 19.81
N PRO A 108 4.46 -12.93 21.03
CA PRO A 108 5.48 -13.97 21.17
C PRO A 108 4.94 -15.34 20.78
N ARG A 109 5.87 -16.29 20.61
CA ARG A 109 5.54 -17.71 20.44
C ARG A 109 4.68 -18.22 21.59
N ASP A 110 3.86 -19.21 21.30
CA ASP A 110 2.96 -19.94 22.20
C ASP A 110 1.83 -19.09 22.79
N ALA A 111 1.75 -17.80 22.44
CA ALA A 111 0.63 -16.96 22.77
C ALA A 111 -0.63 -17.42 22.01
N THR A 112 -1.74 -17.46 22.74
CA THR A 112 -3.08 -17.68 22.17
C THR A 112 -3.74 -16.33 21.88
N VAL A 113 -4.35 -16.23 20.70
CA VAL A 113 -5.10 -15.06 20.23
C VAL A 113 -6.48 -15.49 19.75
N ASP A 114 -7.48 -14.62 19.88
CA ASP A 114 -8.83 -14.91 19.40
C ASP A 114 -9.00 -14.38 17.98
N ILE A 115 -9.47 -15.21 17.05
CA ILE A 115 -9.76 -14.79 15.68
C ILE A 115 -11.12 -14.10 15.67
N ILE A 116 -11.13 -12.81 15.41
CA ILE A 116 -12.33 -11.95 15.42
C ILE A 116 -12.77 -11.53 14.01
N GLY A 117 -11.97 -11.78 12.98
CA GLY A 117 -12.29 -11.44 11.60
C GLY A 117 -11.29 -11.99 10.58
N GLY A 118 -11.56 -11.79 9.30
CA GLY A 118 -10.83 -12.41 8.19
C GLY A 118 -11.48 -13.71 7.70
N PRO A 119 -10.81 -14.47 6.81
CA PRO A 119 -9.50 -14.19 6.23
C PRO A 119 -9.54 -13.04 5.21
N GLN A 120 -8.46 -12.26 5.13
CA GLN A 120 -8.24 -11.28 4.06
C GLN A 120 -6.91 -11.54 3.35
N THR A 121 -6.93 -11.48 2.03
CA THR A 121 -5.72 -11.63 1.22
C THR A 121 -5.07 -10.27 1.00
N ALA A 122 -3.80 -10.13 1.37
CA ALA A 122 -2.99 -8.96 1.06
C ALA A 122 -1.52 -9.37 0.93
N ASP A 123 -0.83 -8.80 -0.06
CA ASP A 123 0.58 -9.09 -0.36
C ASP A 123 0.87 -10.59 -0.55
N ASN A 124 -0.07 -11.28 -1.19
CA ASN A 124 -0.03 -12.71 -1.44
C ASN A 124 0.03 -13.59 -0.17
N LEU A 125 -0.44 -13.05 0.97
CA LEU A 125 -0.56 -13.72 2.26
C LEU A 125 -1.99 -13.68 2.77
N ILE A 126 -2.34 -14.63 3.63
CA ILE A 126 -3.62 -14.68 4.35
C ILE A 126 -3.45 -13.96 5.68
N TRP A 127 -4.35 -13.03 5.95
CA TRP A 127 -4.36 -12.22 7.16
C TRP A 127 -5.63 -12.47 7.96
N TRP A 128 -5.44 -12.67 9.26
CA TRP A 128 -6.49 -12.87 10.23
C TRP A 128 -6.55 -11.68 11.17
N GLN A 129 -7.75 -11.16 11.40
CA GLN A 129 -7.96 -10.16 12.43
C GLN A 129 -8.09 -10.89 13.76
N VAL A 130 -7.24 -10.54 14.71
CA VAL A 130 -7.14 -11.19 16.00
C VAL A 130 -7.27 -10.19 17.14
N ARG A 131 -7.71 -10.68 18.29
CA ARG A 131 -7.65 -9.99 19.58
C ARG A 131 -6.64 -10.73 20.47
N VAL A 132 -5.64 -10.02 20.95
CA VAL A 132 -4.69 -10.57 21.93
C VAL A 132 -5.26 -10.47 23.35
N SER A 133 -4.71 -11.24 24.28
CA SER A 133 -5.16 -11.27 25.69
C SER A 133 -5.20 -9.90 26.39
N ALA A 134 -4.35 -8.95 25.98
CA ALA A 134 -4.37 -7.57 26.46
C ALA A 134 -5.51 -6.71 25.89
N GLY A 135 -6.44 -7.29 25.13
CA GLY A 135 -7.59 -6.62 24.49
C GLY A 135 -7.25 -5.82 23.24
N ARG A 136 -5.98 -5.81 22.81
CA ARG A 136 -5.56 -5.12 21.59
C ARG A 136 -5.94 -5.95 20.36
N GLU A 137 -6.46 -5.27 19.35
CA GLU A 137 -6.87 -5.90 18.10
C GLU A 137 -5.93 -5.52 16.96
N GLY A 138 -5.77 -6.41 16.00
CA GLY A 138 -4.99 -6.17 14.80
C GLY A 138 -4.97 -7.36 13.87
N TRP A 139 -4.15 -7.28 12.83
CA TRP A 139 -4.00 -8.27 11.78
C TRP A 139 -2.70 -9.03 11.95
N MET A 140 -2.78 -10.36 11.87
CA MET A 140 -1.63 -11.25 11.87
C MET A 140 -1.67 -12.11 10.61
N ALA A 141 -0.51 -12.30 9.99
CA ALA A 141 -0.38 -13.19 8.85
C ALA A 141 -0.43 -14.65 9.31
N GLU A 142 -1.10 -15.50 8.55
CA GLU A 142 -1.13 -16.94 8.75
C GLU A 142 0.23 -17.58 8.47
N THR A 143 0.90 -17.10 7.42
CA THR A 143 2.21 -17.58 6.96
C THR A 143 3.16 -16.42 6.70
N ARG A 144 4.46 -16.70 6.70
CA ARG A 144 5.47 -15.78 6.15
C ARG A 144 5.43 -15.80 4.62
N ALA A 145 6.05 -14.80 4.00
CA ALA A 145 6.35 -14.80 2.57
C ALA A 145 7.18 -16.03 2.11
N SER A 146 7.93 -16.67 3.01
CA SER A 146 8.65 -17.92 2.77
C SER A 146 7.75 -19.18 2.79
N GLY A 147 6.51 -19.07 3.25
CA GLY A 147 5.59 -20.19 3.45
C GLY A 147 5.59 -20.79 4.85
N ASP A 148 6.46 -20.31 5.76
CA ASP A 148 6.48 -20.80 7.15
C ASP A 148 5.19 -20.44 7.88
N LEU A 149 4.54 -21.45 8.48
CA LEU A 149 3.32 -21.26 9.26
C LEU A 149 3.59 -20.44 10.53
N LEU A 150 2.81 -19.39 10.72
CA LEU A 150 2.91 -18.47 11.86
C LEU A 150 1.81 -18.73 12.89
N LEU A 151 0.60 -19.05 12.41
CA LEU A 151 -0.59 -19.29 13.20
C LEU A 151 -1.11 -20.71 12.96
N GLN A 152 -1.51 -21.39 14.03
CA GLN A 152 -2.26 -22.64 13.96
C GLN A 152 -3.54 -22.53 14.81
N PRO A 153 -4.54 -23.40 14.61
CA PRO A 153 -5.66 -23.50 15.54
C PRO A 153 -5.15 -23.80 16.94
N ALA A 154 -5.70 -23.11 17.95
CA ALA A 154 -5.43 -23.47 19.33
C ALA A 154 -5.98 -24.89 19.61
N PRO A 155 -5.29 -25.69 20.46
CA PRO A 155 -5.72 -27.03 20.83
C PRO A 155 -7.07 -27.06 21.56
#